data_AF-A0A844IFZ8-F1
#
_entry.id   AF-A0A844IFZ8-F1
#
_cell.length_a   1.000
_cell.length_b   1.000
_cell.length_c   1.000
_cell.angle_alpha   90.00
_cell.angle_beta   90.00
_cell.angle_gamma   90.00
#
_symmetry.space_group_name_H-M   'P 1'
#
loop_
_entity.id
_entity.type
_entity.pdbx_description
1 polymer ?
#
loop_
_entity_poly.entity_id
_entity_poly.type
_entity_poly.pdbx_seq_one_letter_code
_entity_poly.pdbx_strand_id
1 'polypeptide(L)'
;MISMTLTEILPSLQKLSHQEKIKAIQFLATELAQEAQNLATESLEYGEIDTELNFQPLNKKDMIEESKSALETYRRTGSGVKHEQVQKWANSLTIHNNNV
;
A
#
# COMPACT_ATOMS: atom_id res chain seq x y z
N MET A 1 9.75 10.47 11.35
CA MET A 1 8.79 11.57 11.14
C MET A 1 7.66 11.35 12.14
N ILE A 2 7.41 12.27 13.07
CA ILE A 2 6.42 12.07 14.15
C ILE A 2 5.04 12.41 13.56
N SER A 3 4.24 11.39 13.23
CA SER A 3 2.83 11.58 12.88
C SER A 3 2.06 11.79 14.18
N MET A 4 1.71 13.04 14.49
CA MET A 4 0.78 13.36 15.58
C MET A 4 -0.64 13.30 15.03
N THR A 5 -1.52 12.60 15.74
CA THR A 5 -2.90 12.40 15.31
C THR A 5 -3.71 13.69 15.46
N LEU A 6 -4.68 13.94 14.58
CA LEU A 6 -5.54 15.14 14.59
C LEU A 6 -6.11 15.46 15.99
N THR A 7 -6.43 14.41 16.74
CA THR A 7 -6.97 14.43 18.10
C THR A 7 -6.02 15.06 19.12
N GLU A 8 -4.71 14.93 18.93
CA GLU A 8 -3.68 15.46 19.83
C GLU A 8 -3.40 16.96 19.58
N ILE A 9 -3.65 17.44 18.36
CA ILE A 9 -3.38 18.82 17.94
C ILE A 9 -4.58 19.75 18.21
N LEU A 10 -5.80 19.21 18.21
CA LEU A 10 -7.07 19.93 18.41
C LEU A 10 -7.10 20.90 19.61
N PRO A 11 -6.63 20.53 20.83
CA PRO A 11 -6.60 21.44 21.97
C PRO A 11 -5.64 22.63 21.78
N SER A 12 -4.53 22.41 21.08
CA SER A 12 -3.53 23.44 20.78
C SER A 12 -4.07 24.46 19.77
N LEU A 13 -4.91 24.00 18.83
CA LEU A 13 -5.58 24.88 17.87
C LEU A 13 -6.56 25.86 18.55
N GLN A 14 -7.16 25.50 19.69
CA GLN A 14 -8.11 26.39 20.37
C GLN A 14 -7.48 27.68 20.89
N LYS A 15 -6.19 27.65 21.24
CA LYS A 15 -5.41 28.78 21.78
C LYS A 15 -4.94 29.77 20.71
N LEU A 16 -5.04 29.40 19.44
CA LEU A 16 -4.62 30.22 18.30
C LEU A 16 -5.64 31.31 17.97
N SER A 17 -5.16 32.41 17.39
CA SER A 17 -6.03 33.42 16.79
C SER A 17 -6.84 32.85 15.63
N HIS A 18 -7.91 33.54 15.23
CA HIS A 18 -8.77 33.07 14.15
C HIS A 18 -8.01 32.87 12.83
N GLN A 19 -7.05 33.75 12.53
CA GLN A 19 -6.22 33.67 11.33
C GLN A 19 -5.23 32.49 11.40
N GLU A 20 -4.63 32.24 12.56
CA GLU A 20 -3.73 31.11 12.78
C GLU A 20 -4.47 29.77 12.73
N LYS A 21 -5.71 29.72 13.25
CA LYS A 21 -6.60 28.55 13.11
C LYS A 21 -6.85 28.21 11.64
N ILE A 22 -7.21 29.21 10.84
CA ILE A 22 -7.45 29.02 9.40
C ILE A 22 -6.19 28.50 8.71
N LYS A 23 -5.02 29.09 8.98
CA LYS A 23 -3.74 28.63 8.41
C LYS A 23 -3.39 27.20 8.82
N ALA A 24 -3.59 26.85 10.09
CA ALA A 24 -3.30 25.51 10.59
C ALA A 24 -4.24 24.45 9.98
N ILE A 25 -5.54 24.75 9.86
CA ILE A 25 -6.49 23.87 9.19
C ILE A 25 -6.11 23.69 7.72
N GLN A 26 -5.70 24.77 7.05
CA GLN A 26 -5.33 24.73 5.64
C GLN A 26 -4.04 23.93 5.42
N PHE A 27 -3.05 24.07 6.30
CA PHE A 27 -1.84 23.25 6.32
C PHE A 27 -2.17 21.76 6.51
N LEU A 28 -3.00 21.42 7.50
CA LEU A 28 -3.43 20.03 7.74
C LEU A 28 -4.18 19.44 6.55
N ALA A 29 -5.05 20.23 5.90
CA ALA A 29 -5.76 19.78 4.70
C ALA A 29 -4.80 19.50 3.53
N THR A 30 -3.75 20.31 3.38
CA THR A 30 -2.71 20.08 2.36
C THR A 30 -1.87 18.84 2.66
N GLU A 31 -1.45 18.64 3.91
CA GLU A 31 -0.69 17.44 4.31
C GLU A 31 -1.52 16.15 4.11
N LEU A 32 -2.79 16.16 4.51
CA LEU A 32 -3.71 15.03 4.30
C LEU A 32 -3.95 14.76 2.81
N ALA A 33 -4.08 15.80 1.99
CA ALA A 33 -4.20 15.65 0.55
C ALA A 33 -2.92 15.08 -0.07
N GLN A 34 -1.75 15.50 0.41
CA GLN A 34 -0.46 14.96 -0.03
C GLN A 34 -0.27 13.51 0.39
N GLU A 35 -0.69 13.12 1.60
CA GLU A 35 -0.65 11.73 2.07
C GLU A 35 -1.62 10.84 1.28
N ALA A 36 -2.83 11.32 0.99
CA ALA A 36 -3.77 10.64 0.12
C ALA A 36 -3.27 10.53 -1.32
N GLN A 37 -2.60 11.57 -1.83
CA GLN A 37 -1.92 11.54 -3.12
C GLN A 37 -0.78 10.53 -3.10
N ASN A 38 0.04 10.49 -2.05
CA ASN A 38 1.14 9.55 -1.88
C ASN A 38 0.64 8.10 -1.84
N LEU A 39 -0.46 7.82 -1.12
CA LEU A 39 -1.17 6.53 -1.13
C LEU A 39 -1.76 6.17 -2.51
N ALA A 40 -2.22 7.17 -3.27
CA ALA A 40 -2.71 6.97 -4.64
C ALA A 40 -1.57 6.86 -5.68
N THR A 41 -0.37 7.35 -5.35
CA THR A 41 0.83 7.32 -6.20
C THR A 41 1.86 6.28 -5.78
N GLU A 42 1.62 5.49 -4.73
CA GLU A 42 2.21 4.16 -4.63
C GLU A 42 1.72 3.40 -5.85
N SER A 43 2.50 3.49 -6.93
CA SER A 43 2.24 2.80 -8.17
C SER A 43 2.25 1.33 -7.82
N LEU A 44 1.07 0.75 -7.68
CA LEU A 44 0.94 -0.68 -7.42
C LEU A 44 1.66 -1.38 -8.56
N GLU A 45 2.84 -1.92 -8.25
CA GLU A 45 3.58 -2.74 -9.17
C GLU A 45 2.91 -4.10 -9.21
N TYR A 46 2.58 -4.54 -10.41
CA TYR A 46 1.99 -5.84 -10.65
C TYR A 46 3.10 -6.77 -11.08
N GLY A 47 3.09 -8.00 -10.60
CA GLY A 47 4.19 -8.93 -10.85
C GLY A 47 3.83 -10.35 -10.46
N GLU A 48 4.76 -11.25 -10.74
CA GLU A 48 4.69 -12.64 -10.30
C GLU A 48 5.72 -12.89 -9.18
N ILE A 49 5.47 -13.92 -8.38
CA ILE A 49 6.46 -14.43 -7.43
C ILE A 49 7.10 -15.64 -8.06
N ASP A 50 8.41 -15.57 -8.30
CA ASP A 50 9.16 -16.67 -8.89
C ASP A 50 9.36 -17.84 -7.91
N THR A 51 10.01 -18.91 -8.39
CA THR A 51 10.28 -20.11 -7.58
C THR A 51 11.22 -19.86 -6.39
N GLU A 52 11.97 -18.76 -6.42
CA GLU A 52 12.90 -18.32 -5.38
C GLU A 52 12.24 -17.34 -4.40
N LEU A 53 10.92 -17.08 -4.56
CA LEU A 53 10.13 -16.13 -3.76
C LEU A 53 10.47 -14.66 -3.98
N ASN A 54 11.07 -14.31 -5.12
CA ASN A 54 11.33 -12.93 -5.49
C ASN A 54 10.17 -12.36 -6.30
N PHE A 55 9.89 -11.07 -6.09
CA PHE A 55 8.90 -10.34 -6.89
C PHE A 55 9.49 -9.94 -8.23
N GLN A 56 8.83 -10.33 -9.32
CA GLN A 56 9.19 -10.00 -10.69
C GLN A 56 8.11 -9.08 -11.29
N PRO A 57 8.41 -7.80 -11.55
CA PRO A 57 7.42 -6.88 -12.10
C PRO A 57 7.03 -7.28 -13.53
N LEU A 58 5.72 -7.27 -13.78
CA LEU A 58 5.11 -7.53 -15.08
C LEU A 58 4.59 -6.22 -15.68
N ASN A 59 4.68 -6.09 -17.00
CA ASN A 59 3.96 -5.02 -17.67
C ASN A 59 2.45 -5.31 -17.68
N LYS A 60 1.66 -4.27 -17.95
CA LYS A 60 0.19 -4.36 -17.90
C LYS A 60 -0.40 -5.42 -18.83
N LYS A 61 0.21 -5.66 -20.00
CA LYS A 61 -0.29 -6.65 -20.96
C LYS A 61 -0.10 -8.06 -20.39
N ASP A 62 1.11 -8.35 -19.89
CA ASP A 62 1.44 -9.68 -19.36
C ASP A 62 0.66 -9.97 -18.09
N MET A 63 0.50 -8.98 -17.20
CA MET A 63 -0.38 -9.08 -16.02
C MET A 63 -1.82 -9.47 -16.40
N ILE A 64 -2.38 -8.86 -17.45
CA ILE A 64 -3.77 -9.14 -17.87
C ILE A 64 -3.89 -10.59 -18.38
N GLU A 65 -2.94 -11.05 -19.18
CA GLU A 65 -2.97 -12.40 -19.73
C GLU A 65 -2.77 -13.47 -18.65
N GLU A 66 -1.83 -13.26 -17.73
CA GLU A 66 -1.62 -14.17 -16.59
C GLU A 66 -2.84 -14.22 -15.66
N SER A 67 -3.44 -13.06 -15.37
CA SER A 67 -4.66 -12.99 -14.55
C SER A 67 -5.81 -13.76 -15.20
N LYS A 68 -6.01 -13.63 -16.52
CA LYS A 68 -7.03 -14.40 -17.26
C LYS A 68 -6.73 -15.89 -17.20
N SER A 69 -5.48 -16.29 -17.41
CA SER A 69 -5.04 -17.69 -17.37
C SER A 69 -5.30 -18.33 -16.00
N ALA A 70 -4.96 -17.61 -14.92
CA ALA A 70 -5.20 -18.04 -13.55
C ALA A 70 -6.69 -18.20 -13.25
N LEU A 71 -7.53 -17.24 -13.66
CA LEU A 71 -8.99 -17.31 -13.49
C LEU A 71 -9.61 -18.47 -14.27
N GLU A 72 -9.14 -18.71 -15.50
CA GLU A 72 -9.59 -19.83 -16.33
C GLU A 72 -9.20 -21.18 -15.73
N THR A 73 -7.99 -21.26 -15.18
CA THR A 73 -7.50 -22.45 -14.47
C THR A 73 -8.35 -22.72 -13.23
N TYR A 74 -8.60 -21.69 -12.42
CA TYR A 74 -9.47 -21.79 -11.26
C TYR A 74 -10.89 -22.24 -11.66
N ARG A 75 -11.46 -21.66 -12.72
CA ARG A 75 -12.78 -22.04 -13.22
C ARG A 75 -12.85 -23.52 -13.61
N ARG A 76 -11.79 -24.08 -14.21
CA ARG A 76 -11.75 -25.47 -14.67
C ARG A 76 -11.44 -26.47 -13.55
N THR A 77 -10.58 -26.10 -12.61
CA THR A 77 -9.99 -27.04 -11.64
C THR A 77 -10.43 -26.80 -10.21
N GLY A 78 -11.03 -25.65 -9.91
CA GLY A 78 -11.26 -25.16 -8.56
C GLY A 78 -9.98 -24.86 -7.77
N SER A 79 -8.80 -25.00 -8.37
CA SER A 79 -7.52 -24.76 -7.70
C SER A 79 -7.10 -23.30 -7.83
N GLY A 80 -7.03 -22.62 -6.70
CA GLY A 80 -6.34 -21.33 -6.55
C GLY A 80 -4.91 -21.51 -6.06
N VAL A 81 -4.25 -20.39 -5.75
CA VAL A 81 -2.95 -20.42 -5.06
C VAL A 81 -3.16 -21.02 -3.66
N LYS A 82 -2.32 -22.01 -3.30
CA LYS A 82 -2.43 -22.67 -1.99
C LYS A 82 -2.06 -21.71 -0.87
N HIS A 83 -2.78 -21.77 0.25
CA HIS A 83 -2.52 -20.92 1.42
C HIS A 83 -1.08 -21.04 1.92
N GLU A 84 -0.49 -22.23 1.88
CA GLU A 84 0.89 -22.45 2.32
C GLU A 84 1.91 -21.69 1.46
N GLN A 85 1.63 -21.51 0.16
CA GLN A 85 2.50 -20.72 -0.72
C GLN A 85 2.39 -19.23 -0.41
N VAL A 86 1.19 -18.72 -0.16
CA VAL A 86 0.97 -17.32 0.25
C VAL A 86 1.68 -17.03 1.58
N GLN A 87 1.60 -17.97 2.53
CA GLN A 87 2.28 -17.84 3.82
C GLN A 87 3.81 -17.85 3.68
N LYS A 88 4.38 -18.71 2.84
CA LYS A 88 5.82 -18.73 2.58
C LYS A 88 6.33 -17.42 1.97
N TRP A 89 5.58 -16.86 1.02
CA TRP A 89 5.88 -15.55 0.44
C TRP A 89 5.80 -14.42 1.48
N ALA A 90 4.73 -14.36 2.29
CA ALA A 90 4.61 -13.34 3.34
C ALA A 90 5.79 -13.39 4.34
N ASN A 91 6.26 -14.60 4.67
CA ASN A 91 7.41 -14.78 5.55
C ASN A 91 8.72 -14.32 4.90
N SER A 92 8.92 -14.48 3.58
CA SER A 92 10.15 -14.05 2.90
C SER A 92 10.33 -12.53 2.91
N LEU A 93 9.22 -11.78 2.82
CA LEU A 93 9.20 -10.32 2.93
C LEU A 93 9.59 -9.85 4.34
N THR A 94 9.13 -10.56 5.37
CA THR A 94 9.45 -10.23 6.78
C THR A 94 10.93 -10.46 7.08
N ILE A 95 11.56 -11.44 6.43
CA ILE A 95 12.99 -11.72 6.59
C ILE A 95 13.84 -10.63 5.90
N HIS A 96 13.42 -10.13 4.74
CA HIS A 96 14.15 -9.06 4.03
C HIS A 96 14.12 -7.72 4.77
N ASN A 97 13.04 -7.41 5.49
CA ASN A 97 12.90 -6.15 6.24
C ASN A 97 13.68 -6.12 7.58
N ASN A 98 14.22 -7.24 8.05
CA ASN A 98 14.98 -7.31 9.31
C ASN A 98 16.51 -7.31 9.11
N ASN A 99 16.98 -7.19 7.86
CA ASN A 99 18.40 -7.14 7.51
C ASN A 99 18.86 -5.74 7.04
N VAL A 100 18.10 -4.68 7.39
CA VAL A 100 18.45 -3.27 7.13
C VAL A 100 18.60 -2.52 8.45
#